data_AF-Q2C9C0-F1
#
_entry.id   AF-Q2C9C0-F1
#
_cell.length_a   1.000
_cell.length_b   1.000
_cell.length_c   1.000
_cell.angle_alpha   90.00
_cell.angle_beta   90.00
_cell.angle_gamma   90.00
#
_symmetry.space_group_name_H-M   'P 1'
#
loop_
_entity.id
_entity.type
_entity.pdbx_description
1 polymer ?
#
loop_
_entity_poly.entity_id
_entity_poly.type
_entity_poly.pdbx_seq_one_letter_code
_entity_poly.pdbx_strand_id
1 'polypeptide(L)'
;MASIIAKKQVNFIKPQSTTTDIIKNHLENAKYISIARKDAHLIDTAMISDKIVASNDDIARGVFCELSECYGGIRTIKWFNAITDREFVSNFL
;
A
#
# COMPACT_ATOMS: atom_id res chain seq x y z
N MET A 1 10.06 -31.14 21.70
CA MET A 1 10.27 -30.07 20.70
C MET A 1 8.90 -29.72 20.12
N ALA A 2 8.36 -28.55 20.45
CA ALA A 2 7.08 -28.11 19.91
C ALA A 2 7.31 -27.57 18.49
N SER A 3 6.66 -28.19 17.51
CA SER A 3 6.63 -27.69 16.13
C SER A 3 5.78 -26.41 16.10
N ILE A 4 6.41 -25.26 15.81
CA ILE A 4 5.67 -24.02 15.52
C ILE A 4 5.11 -24.17 14.11
N ILE A 5 3.85 -24.59 14.01
CA ILE A 5 3.12 -24.53 12.74
C ILE A 5 2.56 -23.11 12.62
N ALA A 6 3.29 -22.24 11.94
CA ALA A 6 2.77 -20.92 11.56
C ALA A 6 1.60 -21.11 10.59
N LYS A 7 0.37 -20.86 11.04
CA LYS A 7 -0.82 -20.87 10.18
C LYS A 7 -0.99 -19.48 9.58
N LYS A 8 -1.06 -19.39 8.25
CA LYS A 8 -1.40 -18.14 7.56
C LYS A 8 -2.80 -17.69 8.02
N GLN A 9 -2.88 -16.58 8.73
CA GLN A 9 -4.15 -15.95 9.10
C GLN A 9 -4.53 -14.93 8.03
N VAL A 10 -5.78 -14.96 7.57
CA VAL A 10 -6.32 -13.99 6.61
C VAL A 10 -7.40 -13.19 7.33
N ASN A 11 -7.18 -11.89 7.48
CA ASN A 11 -8.14 -10.96 8.06
C ASN A 11 -8.83 -10.20 6.93
N PHE A 12 -10.12 -10.45 6.72
CA PHE A 12 -10.90 -9.70 5.74
C PHE A 12 -11.23 -8.32 6.28
N ILE A 13 -10.84 -7.31 5.52
CA ILE A 13 -11.03 -5.91 5.87
C ILE A 13 -12.06 -5.31 4.91
N LYS A 14 -13.03 -4.57 5.46
CA LYS A 14 -13.98 -3.81 4.63
C LYS A 14 -13.25 -2.59 4.07
N PRO A 15 -13.25 -2.37 2.74
CA PRO A 15 -12.62 -1.21 2.15
C PRO A 15 -13.27 0.09 2.66
N GLN A 16 -12.44 1.06 3.04
CA GLN A 16 -12.87 2.44 3.21
C GLN A 16 -12.74 3.16 1.86
N SER A 17 -13.41 4.32 1.68
CA SER A 17 -13.33 5.12 0.46
C SER A 17 -12.48 6.38 0.61
N THR A 18 -11.84 6.56 1.77
CA THR A 18 -11.12 7.77 2.14
C THR A 18 -10.00 8.10 1.16
N THR A 19 -9.21 7.11 0.74
CA THR A 19 -8.13 7.33 -0.25
C THR A 19 -8.69 7.77 -1.60
N THR A 20 -9.86 7.28 -2.01
CA THR A 20 -10.49 7.69 -3.27
C THR A 20 -10.89 9.16 -3.24
N ASP A 21 -11.40 9.66 -2.11
CA ASP A 21 -11.74 11.07 -1.94
C ASP A 21 -10.50 11.96 -1.95
N ILE A 22 -9.41 11.52 -1.31
CA ILE A 22 -8.11 12.22 -1.33
C ILE A 22 -7.58 12.31 -2.77
N ILE A 23 -7.61 11.22 -3.53
CA ILE A 23 -7.20 11.22 -4.94
C ILE A 23 -7.97 12.26 -5.75
N LYS A 24 -9.30 12.31 -5.58
CA LYS A 24 -10.17 13.25 -6.31
C LYS A 24 -9.85 14.71 -6.00
N ASN A 25 -9.44 15.00 -4.76
CA ASN A 25 -9.22 16.36 -4.29
C ASN A 25 -7.80 16.88 -4.54
N HIS A 26 -6.82 15.99 -4.76
CA HIS A 26 -5.40 16.37 -4.82
C HIS A 26 -4.68 15.97 -6.10
N LEU A 27 -5.22 15.04 -6.91
CA LEU A 27 -4.63 14.71 -8.21
C LEU A 27 -5.45 15.34 -9.34
N GLU A 28 -4.77 16.03 -10.24
CA GLU A 28 -5.37 16.61 -11.45
C GLU A 28 -5.07 15.78 -12.70
N ASN A 29 -3.93 15.08 -12.71
CA ASN A 29 -3.51 14.28 -13.85
C ASN A 29 -4.37 13.03 -14.00
N ALA A 30 -5.15 12.95 -15.10
CA ALA A 30 -6.06 11.84 -15.39
C ALA A 30 -5.37 10.47 -15.38
N LYS A 31 -4.12 10.38 -15.85
CA LYS A 31 -3.35 9.13 -15.81
C LYS A 31 -3.06 8.71 -14.38
N TYR A 32 -2.61 9.63 -13.53
CA TYR A 32 -2.30 9.34 -12.12
C TYR A 32 -3.55 9.03 -11.32
N ILE A 33 -4.66 9.73 -11.56
CA ILE A 33 -5.96 9.40 -10.97
C ILE A 33 -6.35 7.96 -11.33
N SER A 34 -6.21 7.55 -12.58
CA SER A 34 -6.59 6.20 -13.00
C SER A 34 -5.75 5.10 -12.32
N ILE A 35 -4.44 5.34 -12.18
CA ILE A 35 -3.50 4.44 -11.50
C ILE A 35 -3.85 4.37 -10.00
N ALA A 36 -3.95 5.52 -9.34
CA ALA A 36 -4.20 5.59 -7.91
C ALA A 36 -5.56 5.01 -7.53
N ARG A 37 -6.62 5.24 -8.32
CA ARG A 37 -7.96 4.72 -8.01
C ARG A 37 -8.04 3.20 -8.05
N LYS A 38 -7.27 2.56 -8.93
CA LYS A 38 -7.19 1.09 -9.00
C LYS A 38 -6.67 0.52 -7.68
N ASP A 39 -5.64 1.14 -7.12
CA ASP A 39 -4.90 0.63 -5.96
C ASP A 39 -5.22 1.38 -4.65
N ALA A 40 -6.22 2.28 -4.65
CA ALA A 40 -6.64 3.04 -3.47
C ALA A 40 -7.01 2.16 -2.28
N HIS A 41 -7.64 1.02 -2.55
CA HIS A 41 -8.02 0.05 -1.54
C HIS A 41 -6.83 -0.55 -0.77
N LEU A 42 -5.63 -0.61 -1.39
CA LEU A 42 -4.41 -1.07 -0.72
C LEU A 42 -3.98 -0.06 0.36
N ILE A 43 -4.08 1.23 0.06
CA ILE A 43 -3.79 2.30 1.01
C ILE A 43 -4.82 2.30 2.14
N ASP A 44 -6.11 2.25 1.82
CA ASP A 44 -7.18 2.20 2.83
C ASP A 44 -7.00 0.99 3.76
N THR A 45 -6.64 -0.18 3.21
CA THR A 45 -6.38 -1.40 4.00
C THR A 45 -5.12 -1.26 4.86
N ALA A 46 -4.03 -0.74 4.30
CA ALA A 46 -2.79 -0.51 5.03
C ALA A 46 -3.02 0.47 6.18
N MET A 47 -3.85 1.50 5.99
CA MET A 47 -4.15 2.50 7.00
C MET A 47 -4.83 1.94 8.25
N ILE A 48 -5.55 0.82 8.16
CA ILE A 48 -6.26 0.22 9.28
C ILE A 48 -5.64 -1.11 9.74
N SER A 49 -4.48 -1.45 9.19
CA SER A 49 -3.67 -2.62 9.55
C SER A 49 -2.25 -2.19 9.89
N ASP A 50 -1.26 -3.07 9.67
CA ASP A 50 0.14 -2.88 10.07
C ASP A 50 0.92 -1.88 9.18
N LYS A 51 0.22 -1.05 8.39
CA LYS A 51 0.81 -0.01 7.53
C LYS A 51 1.81 -0.58 6.52
N ILE A 52 1.51 -1.76 5.96
CA ILE A 52 2.38 -2.45 5.02
C ILE A 52 1.63 -2.69 3.70
N VAL A 53 2.31 -2.43 2.59
CA VAL A 53 1.86 -2.82 1.25
C VAL A 53 2.95 -3.65 0.57
N ALA A 54 2.58 -4.85 0.15
CA ALA A 54 3.38 -5.73 -0.68
C ALA A 54 2.86 -5.65 -2.12
N SER A 55 3.56 -4.97 -3.02
CA SER A 55 3.16 -4.88 -4.43
C SER A 55 4.34 -4.59 -5.33
N ASN A 56 4.36 -5.25 -6.49
CA ASN A 56 5.40 -5.06 -7.52
C ASN A 56 5.11 -3.88 -8.46
N ASP A 57 4.02 -3.13 -8.24
CA ASP A 57 3.65 -1.98 -9.05
C ASP A 57 4.34 -0.71 -8.55
N ASP A 58 5.56 -0.47 -9.04
CA ASP A 58 6.34 0.73 -8.69
C ASP A 58 5.73 2.03 -9.25
N ILE A 59 4.92 1.93 -10.31
CA ILE A 59 4.23 3.10 -10.87
C ILE A 59 3.15 3.55 -9.87
N ALA A 60 2.35 2.63 -9.36
CA ALA A 60 1.36 2.92 -8.31
C ALA A 60 2.05 3.47 -7.06
N ARG A 61 3.14 2.84 -6.61
CA ARG A 61 3.96 3.34 -5.49
C ARG A 61 4.40 4.79 -5.72
N GLY A 62 4.91 5.11 -6.90
CA GLY A 62 5.35 6.47 -7.26
C GLY A 62 4.22 7.49 -7.14
N VAL A 63 3.04 7.18 -7.66
CA VAL A 63 1.87 8.06 -7.57
C VAL A 63 1.45 8.29 -6.11
N PHE A 64 1.46 7.25 -5.27
CA PHE A 64 1.13 7.41 -3.84
C PHE A 64 2.23 8.12 -3.05
N CYS A 65 3.50 8.00 -3.44
CA CYS A 65 4.59 8.81 -2.87
C CYS A 65 4.36 10.30 -3.13
N GLU A 66 3.96 10.68 -4.35
CA GLU A 66 3.59 12.07 -4.67
C GLU A 66 2.36 12.51 -3.87
N LEU A 67 1.31 11.69 -3.83
CA LEU A 67 0.10 11.98 -3.05
C LEU A 67 0.37 12.14 -1.54
N SER A 68 1.43 11.50 -1.04
CA SER A 68 1.85 11.60 0.36
C SER A 68 2.32 13.00 0.77
N GLU A 69 2.65 13.86 -0.20
CA GLU A 69 2.98 15.27 0.04
C GLU A 69 1.75 16.06 0.48
N CYS A 70 0.58 15.75 -0.10
CA CYS A 70 -0.68 16.37 0.28
C CYS A 70 -1.35 15.66 1.47
N TYR A 71 -1.20 14.33 1.56
CA TYR A 71 -1.77 13.52 2.62
C TYR A 71 -0.69 12.74 3.37
N GLY A 72 -0.16 13.37 4.43
CA GLY A 72 0.96 12.85 5.21
C GLY A 72 0.75 11.46 5.83
N GLY A 73 -0.50 11.00 5.97
CA GLY A 73 -0.79 9.64 6.43
C GLY A 73 -0.13 8.56 5.58
N ILE A 74 -0.06 8.73 4.25
CA ILE A 74 0.54 7.75 3.33
C ILE A 74 2.02 7.51 3.67
N ARG A 75 2.73 8.51 4.19
CA ARG A 75 4.15 8.39 4.58
C ARG A 75 4.39 7.38 5.70
N THR A 76 3.33 6.98 6.43
CA THR A 76 3.43 5.95 7.47
C THR A 76 3.39 4.53 6.91
N ILE A 77 3.05 4.36 5.62
CA ILE A 77 2.95 3.06 4.97
C ILE A 77 4.32 2.65 4.41
N LYS A 78 4.77 1.44 4.78
CA LYS A 78 5.92 0.78 4.17
C LYS A 78 5.46 0.01 2.94
N TRP A 79 5.93 0.41 1.77
CA TRP A 79 5.68 -0.28 0.51
C TRP A 79 6.94 -1.04 0.08
N PHE A 80 6.80 -2.33 -0.19
CA PHE A 80 7.87 -3.15 -0.75
C PHE A 80 7.43 -3.87 -2.02
N ASN A 81 8.37 -3.95 -2.95
CA ASN A 81 8.28 -4.70 -4.18
C ASN A 81 9.07 -6.00 -4.01
N ALA A 82 8.40 -7.14 -4.12
CA ALA A 82 9.00 -8.44 -3.81
C ALA A 82 10.11 -8.84 -4.79
N ILE A 83 10.18 -8.19 -5.96
CA ILE A 83 11.20 -8.46 -6.98
C ILE A 83 12.41 -7.54 -6.77
N THR A 84 12.18 -6.22 -6.70
CA THR A 84 13.28 -5.25 -6.62
C THR A 84 13.84 -5.14 -5.21
N ASP A 85 13.00 -5.30 -4.17
CA ASP A 85 13.42 -5.32 -2.76
C ASP A 85 13.74 -6.74 -2.27
N ARG A 86 13.99 -7.70 -3.19
CA ARG A 86 14.15 -9.12 -2.85
C ARG A 86 15.19 -9.39 -1.78
N GLU A 87 16.37 -8.76 -1.86
CA GLU A 87 17.42 -8.94 -0.86
C GLU A 87 17.00 -8.44 0.51
N PHE A 88 16.25 -7.34 0.56
CA PHE A 88 15.70 -6.84 1.81
C PHE A 88 14.67 -7.83 2.38
N VAL A 89 13.74 -8.28 1.53
CA VAL A 89 12.68 -9.22 1.92
C VAL A 89 13.26 -10.55 2.39
N SER A 90 14.31 -11.08 1.76
CA SER A 90 14.88 -12.38 2.14
C SER A 90 15.74 -12.35 3.39
N ASN A 91 16.32 -11.19 3.71
CA ASN A 91 17.32 -11.07 4.79
C ASN A 91 16.77 -10.40 6.04
N PHE A 92 15.68 -9.62 5.94
CA PHE A 92 15.19 -8.78 7.03
C PHE A 92 13.68 -8.89 7.30
N LEU A 93 12.92 -9.58 6.45
CA LEU A 93 11.51 -9.93 6.66
C LEU A 93 11.37 -11.45 6.83
#